data_AF-A0A442GEV7-F1
#
_entry.id   AF-A0A442GEV7-F1
#
_cell.length_a   1.000
_cell.length_b   1.000
_cell.length_c   1.000
_cell.angle_alpha   90.00
_cell.angle_beta   90.00
_cell.angle_gamma   90.00
#
_symmetry.space_group_name_H-M   'P 1'
#
loop_
_entity.id
_entity.type
_entity.pdbx_description
1 polymer ?
#
loop_
_entity_poly.entity_id
_entity_poly.type
_entity_poly.pdbx_seq_one_letter_code
_entity_poly.pdbx_strand_id
1 'polypeptide(L)'
;MYKFDRHRSRRSRIVKARTKNQSHQSSNFFSTLVAVAALLVSVASAGASAWQALLVHEQLTASDRNRSFQELVQQAGNICELFFPNKIKTYSYAAQADGTSIIAVAREDIDPSIYSAELAEKIAAESRKLRLAFTVAGLWSTGDQVRRFSRAEFSIMKLFQYFSSPDLSVSYYRDFFAMRYINASYACTNDRGVTLSASIAGLVNDEGTWWLEPDSKPDQVVVAPQANLERMDREQIRQLAKQQTELLKSYDSYNQI
;
A
#
# COMPACT_ATOMS: atom_id res chain seq x y z
N MET A 1 -85.09 -56.14 -53.68
CA MET A 1 -83.66 -56.48 -53.58
C MET A 1 -82.86 -55.21 -53.85
N TYR A 2 -82.26 -54.61 -52.79
CA TYR A 2 -81.16 -53.61 -52.74
C TYR A 2 -81.20 -52.38 -53.69
N LYS A 3 -81.10 -51.12 -53.23
CA LYS A 3 -79.94 -50.57 -52.50
C LYS A 3 -80.24 -49.18 -51.90
N PHE A 4 -79.84 -49.04 -50.64
CA PHE A 4 -79.74 -47.82 -49.85
C PHE A 4 -78.51 -46.95 -50.25
N ASP A 5 -78.64 -45.66 -49.96
CA ASP A 5 -77.61 -44.70 -49.55
C ASP A 5 -76.39 -44.41 -50.45
N ARG A 6 -76.42 -43.23 -51.08
CA ARG A 6 -75.22 -42.44 -51.40
C ARG A 6 -75.47 -40.94 -51.28
N HIS A 7 -75.60 -40.42 -50.06
CA HIS A 7 -75.52 -38.96 -49.84
C HIS A 7 -74.74 -38.52 -48.59
N ARG A 8 -73.81 -39.35 -48.08
CA ARG A 8 -72.88 -38.98 -46.99
C ARG A 8 -71.41 -39.15 -47.41
N SER A 9 -70.89 -38.33 -48.33
CA SER A 9 -69.43 -38.35 -48.61
C SER A 9 -68.80 -37.05 -49.12
N ARG A 10 -69.47 -35.90 -49.02
CA ARG A 10 -68.85 -34.60 -49.36
C ARG A 10 -68.73 -33.59 -48.22
N ARG A 11 -69.63 -33.59 -47.23
CA ARG A 11 -69.48 -32.70 -46.04
C ARG A 11 -68.36 -33.11 -45.07
N SER A 12 -67.99 -34.39 -45.03
CA SER A 12 -66.94 -34.91 -44.11
C SER A 12 -65.52 -34.49 -44.52
N ARG A 13 -65.24 -34.29 -45.82
CA ARG A 13 -63.89 -33.90 -46.29
C ARG A 13 -63.58 -32.41 -46.06
N ILE A 14 -64.56 -31.53 -46.17
CA ILE A 14 -64.36 -30.09 -45.98
C ILE A 14 -64.15 -29.75 -44.49
N VAL A 15 -64.85 -30.44 -43.58
CA VAL A 15 -64.66 -30.27 -42.13
C VAL A 15 -63.29 -30.82 -41.68
N LYS A 16 -62.81 -31.95 -42.23
CA LYS A 16 -61.47 -32.49 -41.93
C LYS A 16 -60.31 -31.65 -42.49
N ALA A 17 -60.49 -30.96 -43.62
CA ALA A 17 -59.45 -30.07 -44.15
C ALA A 17 -59.33 -28.77 -43.33
N ARG A 18 -60.45 -28.26 -42.79
CA ARG A 18 -60.47 -27.02 -41.99
C ARG A 18 -59.88 -27.23 -40.58
N THR A 19 -60.13 -28.37 -39.94
CA THR A 19 -59.50 -28.72 -38.66
C THR A 19 -58.01 -29.05 -38.79
N LYS A 20 -57.57 -29.64 -39.91
CA LYS A 20 -56.15 -29.92 -40.16
C LYS A 20 -55.32 -28.67 -40.47
N ASN A 21 -55.92 -27.65 -41.10
CA ASN A 21 -55.27 -26.36 -41.32
C ASN A 21 -55.24 -25.50 -40.04
N GLN A 22 -56.29 -25.54 -39.21
CA GLN A 22 -56.29 -24.88 -37.90
C GLN A 22 -55.30 -25.51 -36.91
N SER A 23 -55.09 -26.83 -36.92
CA SER A 23 -54.09 -27.48 -36.06
C SER A 23 -52.64 -27.14 -36.44
N HIS A 24 -52.34 -26.96 -37.75
CA HIS A 24 -51.04 -26.50 -38.21
C HIS A 24 -50.80 -25.01 -37.95
N GLN A 25 -51.86 -24.19 -37.98
CA GLN A 25 -51.77 -22.78 -37.66
C GLN A 25 -51.55 -22.57 -36.16
N SER A 26 -52.29 -23.27 -35.28
CA SER A 26 -52.07 -23.21 -33.83
C SER A 26 -50.71 -23.76 -33.41
N SER A 27 -50.22 -24.86 -34.01
CA SER A 27 -48.90 -25.41 -33.67
C SER A 27 -47.77 -24.43 -33.99
N ASN A 28 -47.89 -23.68 -35.08
CA ASN A 28 -46.89 -22.69 -35.49
C ASN A 28 -46.92 -21.43 -34.61
N PHE A 29 -48.09 -21.01 -34.13
CA PHE A 29 -48.19 -19.92 -33.13
C PHE A 29 -47.59 -20.33 -31.78
N PHE A 30 -47.88 -21.54 -31.30
CA PHE A 30 -47.28 -22.06 -30.07
C PHE A 30 -45.77 -22.25 -30.18
N SER A 31 -45.26 -22.76 -31.31
CA SER A 31 -43.81 -22.91 -31.51
C SER A 31 -43.10 -21.56 -31.59
N THR A 32 -43.73 -20.54 -32.21
CA THR A 32 -43.17 -19.19 -32.27
C THR A 32 -43.16 -18.53 -30.88
N LEU A 33 -44.22 -18.71 -30.08
CA LEU A 33 -44.27 -18.22 -28.70
C LEU A 33 -43.21 -18.88 -27.81
N VAL A 34 -43.03 -20.20 -27.94
CA VAL A 34 -41.99 -20.93 -27.20
C VAL A 34 -40.59 -20.49 -27.63
N ALA A 35 -40.37 -20.25 -28.94
CA ALA A 35 -39.09 -19.77 -29.44
C ALA A 35 -38.78 -18.35 -28.92
N VAL A 36 -39.76 -17.43 -28.92
CA VAL A 36 -39.60 -16.07 -28.38
C VAL A 36 -39.36 -16.11 -26.87
N ALA A 37 -40.09 -16.93 -26.13
CA ALA A 37 -39.89 -17.10 -24.70
C ALA A 37 -38.50 -17.68 -24.38
N ALA A 38 -38.04 -18.69 -25.15
CA ALA A 38 -36.70 -19.24 -25.02
C ALA A 38 -35.63 -18.17 -25.29
N LEU A 39 -35.83 -17.33 -26.31
CA LEU A 39 -34.93 -16.24 -26.66
C LEU A 39 -34.87 -15.17 -25.56
N LEU A 40 -36.01 -14.80 -24.98
CA LEU A 40 -36.09 -13.87 -23.85
C LEU A 40 -35.42 -14.44 -22.60
N VAL A 41 -35.63 -15.72 -22.29
CA VAL A 41 -34.94 -16.40 -21.17
C VAL A 41 -33.44 -16.47 -21.42
N SER A 42 -33.00 -16.76 -22.65
CA SER A 42 -31.58 -16.76 -23.02
C SER A 42 -30.95 -15.37 -22.85
N VAL A 43 -31.59 -14.32 -23.35
CA VAL A 43 -31.10 -12.93 -23.20
C VAL A 43 -31.08 -12.51 -21.73
N ALA A 44 -32.13 -12.81 -20.96
CA ALA A 44 -32.17 -12.52 -19.52
C ALA A 44 -31.08 -13.29 -18.76
N SER A 45 -30.84 -14.56 -19.10
CA SER A 45 -29.78 -15.38 -18.50
C SER A 45 -28.38 -14.88 -18.85
N ALA A 46 -28.17 -14.40 -20.07
CA ALA A 46 -26.92 -13.80 -20.51
C ALA A 46 -26.66 -12.44 -19.83
N GLY A 47 -27.72 -11.63 -19.63
CA GLY A 47 -27.63 -10.39 -18.87
C GLY A 47 -27.32 -10.64 -17.39
N ALA A 48 -27.97 -11.64 -16.78
CA ALA A 48 -27.71 -12.02 -15.39
C ALA A 48 -26.29 -12.57 -15.20
N SER A 49 -25.77 -13.38 -16.14
CA SER A 49 -24.41 -13.90 -16.06
C SER A 49 -23.35 -12.81 -16.30
N ALA A 50 -23.59 -11.87 -17.21
CA ALA A 50 -22.72 -10.71 -17.40
C ALA A 50 -22.68 -9.82 -16.16
N TRP A 51 -23.83 -9.58 -15.52
CA TRP A 51 -23.91 -8.85 -14.26
C TRP A 51 -23.19 -9.57 -13.11
N GLN A 52 -23.37 -10.89 -12.99
CA GLN A 52 -22.64 -11.69 -12.02
C GLN A 52 -21.13 -11.68 -12.28
N ALA A 53 -20.69 -11.71 -13.54
CA ALA A 53 -19.28 -11.61 -13.90
C ALA A 53 -18.70 -10.24 -13.52
N LEU A 54 -19.46 -9.15 -13.71
CA LEU A 54 -19.06 -7.80 -13.24
C LEU A 54 -18.94 -7.75 -11.72
N LEU A 55 -19.93 -8.26 -10.98
CA LEU A 55 -19.88 -8.31 -9.51
C LEU A 55 -18.70 -9.16 -8.99
N VAL A 56 -18.46 -10.33 -9.59
CA VAL A 56 -17.32 -11.18 -9.23
C VAL A 56 -16.00 -10.47 -9.55
N HIS A 57 -15.92 -9.79 -10.69
CA HIS A 57 -14.73 -9.02 -11.05
C HIS A 57 -14.48 -7.87 -10.08
N GLU A 58 -15.51 -7.13 -9.67
CA GLU A 58 -15.39 -6.06 -8.66
C GLU A 58 -14.96 -6.62 -7.30
N GLN A 59 -15.51 -7.76 -6.88
CA GLN A 59 -15.12 -8.42 -5.64
C GLN A 59 -13.68 -8.94 -5.65
N LEU A 60 -13.25 -9.57 -6.76
CA LEU A 60 -11.86 -10.01 -6.95
C LEU A 60 -10.90 -8.81 -6.95
N THR A 61 -11.24 -7.75 -7.68
CA THR A 61 -10.48 -6.49 -7.72
C THR A 61 -10.36 -5.88 -6.31
N ALA A 62 -11.45 -5.82 -5.55
CA ALA A 62 -11.45 -5.32 -4.18
C ALA A 62 -10.61 -6.21 -3.24
N SER A 63 -10.69 -7.53 -3.40
CA SER A 63 -9.90 -8.51 -2.65
C SER A 63 -8.40 -8.37 -2.92
N ASP A 64 -7.99 -8.31 -4.19
CA ASP A 64 -6.58 -8.18 -4.59
C ASP A 64 -6.01 -6.83 -4.15
N ARG A 65 -6.80 -5.76 -4.27
CA ARG A 65 -6.48 -4.44 -3.71
C ARG A 65 -6.25 -4.54 -2.21
N ASN A 66 -7.17 -5.11 -1.44
CA ASN A 66 -7.03 -5.21 0.01
C ASN A 66 -5.81 -6.06 0.41
N ARG A 67 -5.58 -7.18 -0.29
CA ARG A 67 -4.41 -8.03 -0.08
C ARG A 67 -3.10 -7.28 -0.33
N SER A 68 -3.03 -6.44 -1.37
CA SER A 68 -1.83 -5.64 -1.66
C SER A 68 -1.52 -4.62 -0.55
N PHE A 69 -2.55 -3.97 0.02
CA PHE A 69 -2.36 -3.06 1.16
C PHE A 69 -1.98 -3.80 2.44
N GLN A 70 -2.55 -4.98 2.69
CA GLN A 70 -2.16 -5.83 3.82
C GLN A 70 -0.69 -6.25 3.72
N GLU A 71 -0.23 -6.66 2.54
CA GLU A 71 1.17 -7.01 2.30
C GLU A 71 2.09 -5.79 2.53
N LEU A 72 1.69 -4.60 2.09
CA LEU A 72 2.44 -3.37 2.34
C LEU A 72 2.60 -3.08 3.85
N VAL A 73 1.51 -3.17 4.61
CA VAL A 73 1.54 -3.01 6.07
C VAL A 73 2.41 -4.08 6.73
N GLN A 74 2.32 -5.33 6.27
CA GLN A 74 3.12 -6.43 6.79
C GLN A 74 4.62 -6.21 6.55
N GLN A 75 5.03 -5.83 5.32
CA GLN A 75 6.44 -5.56 5.02
C GLN A 75 6.98 -4.36 5.79
N ALA A 76 6.14 -3.36 6.06
CA ALA A 76 6.48 -2.24 6.93
C ALA A 76 6.69 -2.67 8.39
N GLY A 77 5.87 -3.61 8.88
CA GLY A 77 6.08 -4.27 10.17
C GLY A 77 7.41 -5.01 10.22
N ASN A 78 7.68 -5.87 9.23
CA ASN A 78 8.89 -6.69 9.15
C ASN A 78 10.17 -5.84 9.19
N ILE A 79 10.23 -4.73 8.43
CA ILE A 79 11.41 -3.87 8.47
C ILE A 79 11.56 -3.18 9.83
N CYS A 80 10.45 -2.80 10.48
CA CYS A 80 10.49 -2.20 11.82
C CYS A 80 10.93 -3.17 12.92
N GLU A 81 10.68 -4.47 12.76
CA GLU A 81 11.22 -5.49 13.67
C GLU A 81 12.75 -5.50 13.71
N LEU A 82 13.44 -5.05 12.65
CA LEU A 82 14.91 -4.92 12.64
C LEU A 82 15.42 -3.82 13.58
N PHE A 83 14.54 -2.89 13.99
CA PHE A 83 14.85 -1.79 14.90
C PHE A 83 14.32 -2.04 16.32
N PHE A 84 13.74 -3.22 16.58
CA PHE A 84 13.25 -3.65 17.89
C PHE A 84 14.02 -4.89 18.41
N PRO A 85 14.37 -4.96 19.71
CA PRO A 85 14.31 -3.89 20.70
C PRO A 85 15.24 -2.73 20.32
N ASN A 86 14.91 -1.52 20.76
CA ASN A 86 15.72 -0.34 20.49
C ASN A 86 17.15 -0.54 21.03
N LYS A 87 18.14 -0.34 20.15
CA LYS A 87 19.59 -0.49 20.42
C LYS A 87 20.25 0.80 20.95
N ILE A 88 19.42 1.76 21.37
CA ILE A 88 19.82 3.04 21.96
C ILE A 88 19.38 3.02 23.44
N LYS A 89 20.34 3.12 24.37
CA LYS A 89 20.06 3.01 25.82
C LYS A 89 19.37 4.24 26.40
N THR A 90 19.98 5.41 26.21
CA THR A 90 19.51 6.67 26.77
C THR A 90 19.44 7.72 25.66
N TYR A 91 18.39 8.53 25.69
CA TYR A 91 18.28 9.71 24.84
C TYR A 91 17.73 10.87 25.66
N SER A 92 18.22 12.07 25.38
CA SER A 92 17.61 13.30 25.88
C SER A 92 16.77 13.92 24.76
N TYR A 93 15.53 14.29 25.10
CA TYR A 93 14.58 14.87 24.17
C TYR A 93 14.43 16.36 24.45
N ALA A 94 14.57 17.19 23.41
CA ALA A 94 14.29 18.61 23.51
C ALA A 94 13.32 19.05 22.40
N ALA A 95 12.06 19.33 22.76
CA ALA A 95 11.05 19.88 21.86
C ALA A 95 11.18 21.39 21.72
N GLN A 96 11.62 21.88 20.56
CA GLN A 96 11.77 23.31 20.25
C GLN A 96 10.40 24.02 20.22
N ALA A 97 10.40 25.33 20.51
CA ALA A 97 9.20 26.18 20.46
C ALA A 97 8.58 26.27 19.05
N ASP A 98 9.33 25.90 18.02
CA ASP A 98 8.93 25.93 16.63
C ASP A 98 8.41 24.56 16.13
N GLY A 99 8.21 23.60 17.04
CA GLY A 99 7.69 22.27 16.77
C GLY A 99 8.75 21.21 16.49
N THR A 100 10.03 21.57 16.30
CA THR A 100 11.09 20.61 15.98
C THR A 100 11.49 19.80 17.21
N SER A 101 11.61 18.49 17.09
CA SER A 101 12.20 17.66 18.16
C SER A 101 13.69 17.43 17.92
N ILE A 102 14.49 17.52 18.99
CA ILE A 102 15.89 17.11 18.98
C ILE A 102 16.02 15.84 19.81
N ILE A 103 16.62 14.81 19.21
CA ILE A 103 16.98 13.55 19.88
C ILE A 103 18.49 13.58 20.07
N ALA A 104 18.95 13.86 21.28
CA ALA A 104 20.38 13.84 21.59
C ALA A 104 20.77 12.50 22.23
N VAL A 105 21.71 11.82 21.59
CA VAL A 105 22.16 10.47 21.95
C VAL A 105 23.67 10.48 22.16
N ALA A 106 24.11 9.95 23.31
CA ALA A 106 25.52 9.76 23.57
C ALA A 106 26.07 8.61 22.72
N ARG A 107 27.28 8.76 22.15
CA ARG A 107 27.92 7.69 21.37
C ARG A 107 28.05 6.39 22.16
N GLU A 108 28.30 6.52 23.46
CA GLU A 108 28.48 5.42 24.39
C GLU A 108 27.18 4.62 24.65
N ASP A 109 26.02 5.22 24.37
CA ASP A 109 24.69 4.61 24.54
C ASP A 109 24.20 3.85 23.31
N ILE A 110 24.98 3.85 22.22
CA ILE A 110 24.65 3.19 20.96
C ILE A 110 25.27 1.79 20.94
N ASP A 111 24.45 0.75 20.78
CA ASP A 111 24.94 -0.62 20.67
C ASP A 111 25.78 -0.80 19.39
N PRO A 112 27.03 -1.31 19.46
CA PRO A 112 27.90 -1.44 18.30
C PRO A 112 27.35 -2.40 17.23
N SER A 113 26.41 -3.28 17.57
CA SER A 113 25.76 -4.18 16.61
C SER A 113 24.90 -3.46 15.57
N ILE A 114 24.59 -2.16 15.74
CA ILE A 114 23.93 -1.39 14.67
C ILE A 114 24.84 -1.25 13.43
N TYR A 115 26.15 -1.34 13.61
CA TYR A 115 27.13 -1.15 12.54
C TYR A 115 27.53 -2.45 11.85
N SER A 116 26.86 -3.57 12.14
CA SER A 116 27.21 -4.85 11.54
C SER A 116 26.79 -4.92 10.07
N ALA A 117 27.64 -5.55 9.24
CA ALA A 117 27.30 -5.82 7.84
C ALA A 117 26.02 -6.68 7.72
N GLU A 118 25.82 -7.62 8.64
CA GLU A 118 24.63 -8.46 8.69
C GLU A 118 23.34 -7.64 8.86
N LEU A 119 23.34 -6.63 9.73
CA LEU A 119 22.18 -5.75 9.90
C LEU A 119 21.94 -4.92 8.64
N ALA A 120 23.00 -4.38 8.03
CA ALA A 120 22.90 -3.62 6.78
C ALA A 120 22.29 -4.47 5.65
N GLU A 121 22.72 -5.72 5.50
CA GLU A 121 22.16 -6.66 4.51
C GLU A 121 20.68 -6.96 4.78
N LYS A 122 20.29 -7.19 6.04
CA LYS A 122 18.88 -7.40 6.42
C LYS A 122 18.02 -6.18 6.12
N ILE A 123 18.47 -4.98 6.49
CA ILE A 123 17.75 -3.73 6.19
C ILE A 123 17.61 -3.55 4.68
N ALA A 124 18.67 -3.78 3.90
CA ALA A 124 18.62 -3.67 2.44
C ALA A 124 17.64 -4.69 1.81
N ALA A 125 17.61 -5.92 2.31
CA ALA A 125 16.70 -6.96 1.83
C ALA A 125 15.23 -6.61 2.13
N GLU A 126 14.90 -6.25 3.38
CA GLU A 126 13.54 -5.86 3.76
C GLU A 126 13.10 -4.56 3.08
N SER A 127 14.00 -3.60 2.86
CA SER A 127 13.71 -2.38 2.11
C SER A 127 13.30 -2.67 0.66
N ARG A 128 13.95 -3.64 -0.01
CA ARG A 128 13.57 -4.05 -1.37
C ARG A 128 12.18 -4.69 -1.40
N LYS A 129 11.84 -5.51 -0.41
CA LYS A 129 10.50 -6.11 -0.29
C LYS A 129 9.44 -5.05 -0.03
N LEU A 130 9.71 -4.11 0.87
CA LEU A 130 8.82 -2.99 1.15
C LEU A 130 8.57 -2.14 -0.10
N ARG A 131 9.62 -1.83 -0.87
CA ARG A 131 9.48 -1.10 -2.13
C ARG A 131 8.63 -1.86 -3.16
N LEU A 132 8.80 -3.17 -3.26
CA LEU A 132 7.96 -3.98 -4.14
C LEU A 132 6.50 -3.96 -3.69
N ALA A 133 6.24 -4.04 -2.37
CA ALA A 133 4.90 -3.96 -1.82
C ALA A 133 4.26 -2.58 -2.09
N PHE A 134 5.03 -1.49 -2.02
CA PHE A 134 4.59 -0.17 -2.48
C PHE A 134 4.19 -0.21 -3.95
N THR A 135 5.06 -0.67 -4.85
CA THR A 135 4.75 -0.77 -6.29
C THR A 135 3.45 -1.53 -6.55
N VAL A 136 3.25 -2.69 -5.91
CA VAL A 136 2.06 -3.52 -6.12
C VAL A 136 0.79 -2.85 -5.57
N ALA A 137 0.85 -2.26 -4.38
CA ALA A 137 -0.29 -1.53 -3.82
C ALA A 137 -0.60 -0.24 -4.62
N GLY A 138 0.42 0.40 -5.19
CA GLY A 138 0.31 1.59 -6.03
C GLY A 138 -0.47 1.36 -7.33
N LEU A 139 -0.45 0.14 -7.89
CA LEU A 139 -1.25 -0.22 -9.08
C LEU A 139 -2.76 -0.03 -8.88
N TRP A 140 -3.22 -0.04 -7.62
CA TRP A 140 -4.63 0.12 -7.26
C TRP A 140 -5.00 1.54 -6.83
N SER A 141 -4.05 2.47 -6.84
CA SER A 141 -4.28 3.87 -6.51
C SER A 141 -4.81 4.66 -7.72
N THR A 142 -5.71 5.61 -7.49
CA THR A 142 -6.33 6.41 -8.57
C THR A 142 -6.35 7.91 -8.24
N GLY A 143 -6.25 8.76 -9.26
CA GLY A 143 -6.31 10.22 -9.12
C GLY A 143 -5.28 10.77 -8.13
N ASP A 144 -5.74 11.62 -7.20
CA ASP A 144 -4.88 12.22 -6.16
C ASP A 144 -4.24 11.19 -5.21
N GLN A 145 -4.77 9.96 -5.13
CA GLN A 145 -4.18 8.90 -4.31
C GLN A 145 -2.81 8.50 -4.83
N VAL A 146 -2.59 8.51 -6.15
CA VAL A 146 -1.29 8.18 -6.77
C VAL A 146 -0.20 9.12 -6.26
N ARG A 147 -0.47 10.44 -6.26
CA ARG A 147 0.51 11.45 -5.81
C ARG A 147 0.84 11.29 -4.32
N ARG A 148 -0.17 11.07 -3.47
CA ARG A 148 0.04 10.84 -2.03
C ARG A 148 0.82 9.56 -1.78
N PHE A 149 0.50 8.51 -2.53
CA PHE A 149 1.16 7.22 -2.43
C PHE A 149 2.64 7.28 -2.84
N SER A 150 2.97 7.93 -3.96
CA SER A 150 4.37 8.14 -4.38
C SER A 150 5.16 8.99 -3.39
N ARG A 151 4.54 10.00 -2.77
CA ARG A 151 5.18 10.77 -1.69
C ARG A 151 5.44 9.90 -0.46
N ALA A 152 4.47 9.11 -0.04
CA ALA A 152 4.61 8.19 1.08
C ALA A 152 5.72 7.16 0.82
N GLU A 153 5.74 6.55 -0.38
CA GLU A 153 6.82 5.65 -0.79
C GLU A 153 8.18 6.35 -0.67
N PHE A 154 8.33 7.55 -1.25
CA PHE A 154 9.59 8.29 -1.20
C PHE A 154 10.04 8.58 0.23
N SER A 155 9.16 9.15 1.07
CA SER A 155 9.50 9.50 2.45
C SER A 155 9.86 8.28 3.28
N ILE A 156 9.12 7.18 3.13
CA ILE A 156 9.38 5.94 3.86
C ILE A 156 10.67 5.27 3.39
N MET A 157 10.86 5.14 2.07
CA MET A 157 12.06 4.51 1.54
C MET A 157 13.32 5.29 1.91
N LYS A 158 13.26 6.63 2.02
CA LYS A 158 14.38 7.46 2.47
C LYS A 158 14.83 7.14 3.90
N LEU A 159 13.92 6.72 4.78
CA LEU A 159 14.28 6.31 6.16
C LEU A 159 15.19 5.09 6.17
N PHE A 160 14.99 4.18 5.23
CA PHE A 160 15.69 2.89 5.16
C PHE A 160 16.76 2.85 4.06
N GLN A 161 16.95 3.96 3.35
CA GLN A 161 17.99 4.09 2.35
C GLN A 161 19.35 4.35 3.01
N TYR A 162 20.43 3.95 2.34
CA TYR A 162 21.81 4.25 2.73
C TYR A 162 22.35 3.53 3.98
N PHE A 163 21.74 2.42 4.39
CA PHE A 163 22.40 1.45 5.27
C PHE A 163 23.34 0.55 4.43
N SER A 164 24.37 1.15 3.85
CA SER A 164 25.47 0.47 3.18
C SER A 164 26.74 0.72 3.98
N SER A 165 27.59 -0.30 4.19
CA SER A 165 28.80 -0.23 5.02
C SER A 165 29.57 1.07 4.81
N PRO A 166 29.41 2.09 5.69
CA PRO A 166 30.24 3.27 5.64
C PRO A 166 31.65 2.85 6.04
N ASP A 167 32.64 3.70 5.74
CA ASP A 167 33.91 3.59 6.42
C ASP A 167 33.72 3.95 7.91
N LEU A 168 33.46 2.93 8.74
CA LEU A 168 33.23 3.06 10.17
C LEU A 168 34.50 3.43 10.95
N SER A 169 35.67 3.46 10.29
CA SER A 169 36.93 3.87 10.93
C SER A 169 36.93 5.36 11.30
N VAL A 170 36.18 6.19 10.57
CA VAL A 170 36.04 7.62 10.84
C VAL A 170 34.82 7.88 11.73
N SER A 171 35.03 8.56 12.86
CA SER A 171 33.97 8.88 13.84
C SER A 171 32.77 9.58 13.21
N TYR A 172 33.02 10.52 12.31
CA TYR A 172 31.97 11.29 11.63
C TYR A 172 31.03 10.42 10.77
N TYR A 173 31.54 9.45 10.01
CA TYR A 173 30.68 8.54 9.23
C TYR A 173 29.86 7.59 10.12
N ARG A 174 30.45 7.15 11.24
CA ARG A 174 29.76 6.35 12.24
C ARG A 174 28.63 7.13 12.92
N ASP A 175 28.84 8.41 13.21
CA ASP A 175 27.80 9.29 13.77
C ASP A 175 26.66 9.46 12.76
N PHE A 176 26.97 9.66 11.47
CA PHE A 176 25.94 9.75 10.43
C PHE A 176 25.12 8.49 10.26
N PHE A 177 25.77 7.34 10.30
CA PHE A 177 25.07 6.07 10.27
C PHE A 177 24.16 5.93 11.50
N ALA A 178 24.66 6.27 12.69
CA ALA A 178 23.86 6.26 13.90
C ALA A 178 22.65 7.21 13.82
N MET A 179 22.83 8.42 13.31
CA MET A 179 21.74 9.39 13.15
C MET A 179 20.61 8.83 12.27
N ARG A 180 20.96 8.19 11.14
CA ARG A 180 19.96 7.52 10.27
C ARG A 180 19.27 6.37 10.99
N TYR A 181 20.04 5.54 11.71
CA TYR A 181 19.50 4.44 12.50
C TYR A 181 18.52 4.94 13.57
N ILE A 182 18.87 5.99 14.30
CA ILE A 182 18.04 6.60 15.34
C ILE A 182 16.73 7.12 14.74
N ASN A 183 16.79 7.82 13.59
CA ASN A 183 15.59 8.29 12.89
C ASN A 183 14.68 7.14 12.44
N ALA A 184 15.23 6.10 11.83
CA ALA A 184 14.46 4.93 11.42
C ALA A 184 13.87 4.18 12.62
N SER A 185 14.66 4.01 13.69
CA SER A 185 14.21 3.39 14.94
C SER A 185 13.11 4.20 15.61
N TYR A 186 13.22 5.53 15.64
CA TYR A 186 12.21 6.40 16.20
C TYR A 186 10.88 6.27 15.46
N ALA A 187 10.91 6.28 14.12
CA ALA A 187 9.74 6.09 13.26
C ALA A 187 9.06 4.71 13.43
N CYS A 188 9.81 3.69 13.89
CA CYS A 188 9.32 2.34 14.12
C CYS A 188 8.88 2.06 15.57
N THR A 189 9.48 2.72 16.58
CA THR A 189 9.37 2.30 17.98
C THR A 189 8.59 3.25 18.88
N ASN A 190 8.63 4.56 18.66
CA ASN A 190 8.12 5.51 19.66
C ASN A 190 6.58 5.68 19.63
N ASP A 191 5.92 5.19 18.58
CA ASP A 191 4.47 5.21 18.46
C ASP A 191 3.87 3.84 18.07
N ARG A 192 4.62 2.76 18.26
CA ARG A 192 4.25 1.39 17.84
C ARG A 192 4.02 1.26 16.33
N GLY A 193 4.70 2.06 15.52
CA GLY A 193 4.58 2.04 14.06
C GLY A 193 3.32 2.75 13.53
N VAL A 194 2.63 3.53 14.38
CA VAL A 194 1.43 4.30 13.98
C VAL A 194 1.76 5.33 12.90
N THR A 195 2.95 5.92 12.90
CA THR A 195 3.42 6.94 11.95
C THR A 195 3.75 6.31 10.63
N LEU A 196 4.48 5.19 10.63
CA LEU A 196 4.74 4.42 9.42
C LEU A 196 3.42 3.90 8.83
N SER A 197 2.52 3.39 9.68
CA SER A 197 1.20 2.90 9.29
C SER A 197 0.27 4.02 8.78
N ALA A 198 0.29 5.20 9.39
CA ALA A 198 -0.49 6.37 8.97
C ALA A 198 0.03 6.95 7.65
N SER A 199 1.34 6.92 7.46
CA SER A 199 2.00 7.27 6.19
C SER A 199 1.64 6.30 5.08
N ILE A 200 1.68 4.98 5.36
CA ILE A 200 1.25 3.92 4.44
C ILE A 200 -0.25 4.02 4.11
N ALA A 201 -1.08 4.35 5.10
CA ALA A 201 -2.51 4.53 4.91
C ALA A 201 -2.85 5.83 4.14
N GLY A 202 -1.86 6.66 3.82
CA GLY A 202 -2.06 7.96 3.16
C GLY A 202 -2.93 8.92 4.00
N LEU A 203 -3.00 8.67 5.31
CA LEU A 203 -3.86 9.37 6.26
C LEU A 203 -3.25 10.67 6.75
N VAL A 204 -1.94 10.85 6.57
CA VAL A 204 -1.33 12.10 6.97
C VAL A 204 -1.42 13.12 5.84
N ASN A 205 -2.24 14.14 6.07
CA ASN A 205 -2.18 15.39 5.31
C ASN A 205 -0.99 16.21 5.83
N ASP A 206 -0.40 17.01 4.92
CA ASP A 206 0.82 17.80 5.07
C ASP A 206 0.96 18.59 6.40
N GLU A 207 -0.14 18.86 7.13
CA GLU A 207 -0.16 19.70 8.34
C GLU A 207 0.29 19.02 9.64
N GLY A 208 0.42 17.68 9.68
CA GLY A 208 0.72 16.92 10.91
C GLY A 208 2.03 16.12 10.91
N THR A 209 2.67 15.95 9.76
CA THR A 209 3.91 15.17 9.60
C THR A 209 5.09 16.07 9.29
N TRP A 210 5.36 16.99 10.20
CA TRP A 210 6.49 17.89 10.08
C TRP A 210 7.84 17.14 9.94
N TRP A 211 7.93 15.89 10.43
CA TRP A 211 9.09 15.00 10.25
C TRP A 211 9.14 14.23 8.91
N LEU A 212 8.08 14.21 8.09
CA LEU A 212 8.04 13.54 6.77
C LEU A 212 8.17 14.47 5.58
N GLU A 213 7.97 15.78 5.74
CA GLU A 213 8.41 16.66 4.67
C GLU A 213 9.94 16.71 4.72
N PRO A 214 10.62 16.45 3.59
CA PRO A 214 12.07 16.61 3.53
C PRO A 214 12.54 18.03 3.89
N ASP A 215 11.60 19.00 3.92
CA ASP A 215 11.83 20.43 4.16
C ASP A 215 11.19 21.00 5.46
N SER A 216 10.18 20.38 6.09
CA SER A 216 9.45 20.98 7.24
C SER A 216 9.96 20.62 8.63
N LYS A 217 11.28 20.52 8.77
CA LYS A 217 12.02 20.30 10.04
C LYS A 217 12.14 18.80 10.39
N PRO A 218 13.09 18.07 9.78
CA PRO A 218 13.38 16.71 10.19
C PRO A 218 13.71 16.68 11.69
N ASP A 219 13.32 15.61 12.38
CA ASP A 219 13.85 15.30 13.70
C ASP A 219 15.37 15.42 13.65
N GLN A 220 15.90 16.33 14.46
CA GLN A 220 17.33 16.59 14.46
C GLN A 220 17.94 15.61 15.45
N VAL A 221 18.62 14.59 14.94
CA VAL A 221 19.40 13.69 15.78
C VAL A 221 20.76 14.31 16.01
N VAL A 222 21.18 14.36 17.27
CA VAL A 222 22.54 14.73 17.65
C VAL A 222 23.23 13.50 18.20
N VAL A 223 24.37 13.16 17.63
CA VAL A 223 25.27 12.15 18.17
C VAL A 223 26.57 12.81 18.59
N ALA A 224 26.91 12.72 19.87
CA ALA A 224 28.13 13.29 20.44
C ALA A 224 28.60 12.46 21.64
N PRO A 225 29.86 12.61 22.09
CA PRO A 225 30.31 12.01 23.34
C PRO A 225 29.44 12.46 24.52
N GLN A 226 29.16 11.57 25.46
CA GLN A 226 28.37 11.87 26.65
C GLN A 226 28.88 13.12 27.40
N ALA A 227 30.21 13.19 27.61
CA ALA A 227 30.84 14.33 28.30
C ALA A 227 30.62 15.68 27.58
N ASN A 228 30.36 15.67 26.27
CA ASN A 228 30.02 16.89 25.53
C ASN A 228 28.55 17.24 25.74
N LEU A 229 27.66 16.25 25.63
CA LEU A 229 26.21 16.46 25.82
C LEU A 229 25.88 16.97 27.24
N GLU A 230 26.54 16.45 28.26
CA GLU A 230 26.34 16.87 29.66
C GLU A 230 26.78 18.30 29.96
N ARG A 231 27.72 18.84 29.17
CA ARG A 231 28.26 20.20 29.32
C ARG A 231 27.54 21.22 28.45
N MET A 232 26.77 20.75 27.45
CA MET A 232 26.08 21.61 26.52
C MET A 232 24.72 22.03 27.09
N ASP A 233 24.43 23.33 27.03
CA ASP A 233 23.07 23.78 27.23
C ASP A 233 22.18 23.43 26.02
N ARG A 234 20.89 23.69 26.17
CA ARG A 234 19.88 23.38 25.16
C ARG A 234 20.11 24.09 23.81
N GLU A 235 20.61 25.32 23.82
CA GLU A 235 20.87 26.07 22.59
C GLU A 235 22.15 25.56 21.92
N GLN A 236 23.17 25.17 22.68
CA GLN A 236 24.37 24.53 22.16
C GLN A 236 24.04 23.18 21.50
N ILE A 237 23.20 22.36 22.12
CA ILE A 237 22.69 21.11 21.52
C ILE A 237 21.95 21.42 20.20
N ARG A 238 21.14 22.48 20.17
CA ARG A 238 20.41 22.90 18.96
C ARG A 238 21.34 23.33 17.83
N GLN A 239 22.36 24.11 18.12
CA GLN A 239 23.34 24.54 17.11
C GLN A 239 24.12 23.35 16.56
N LEU A 240 24.51 22.42 17.44
CA LEU A 240 25.15 21.16 17.03
C LEU A 240 24.21 20.32 16.14
N ALA A 241 22.92 20.26 16.47
CA ALA A 241 21.91 19.56 15.68
C ALA A 241 21.78 20.13 14.27
N LYS A 242 21.74 21.46 14.14
CA LYS A 242 21.74 22.15 12.83
C LYS A 242 23.01 21.85 12.05
N GLN A 243 24.17 21.98 12.68
CA GLN A 243 25.46 21.72 12.05
C GLN A 243 25.55 20.28 11.53
N GLN A 244 25.22 19.28 12.35
CA GLN A 244 25.24 17.87 11.93
C GLN A 244 24.21 17.58 10.83
N THR A 245 23.06 18.24 10.84
CA THR A 245 22.04 18.13 9.77
C THR A 245 22.53 18.71 8.45
N GLU A 246 23.14 19.89 8.45
CA GLU A 246 23.72 20.51 7.26
C GLU A 246 24.84 19.66 6.67
N LEU A 247 25.71 19.15 7.54
CA LEU A 247 26.77 18.23 7.20
C LEU A 247 26.20 16.94 6.58
N LEU A 248 25.15 16.37 7.14
CA LEU A 248 24.47 15.18 6.58
C LEU A 248 23.87 15.48 5.19
N LYS A 249 23.20 16.63 5.01
CA LYS A 249 22.66 17.05 3.72
C LYS A 249 23.76 17.20 2.67
N SER A 250 24.91 17.76 3.04
CA SER A 250 26.06 17.89 2.13
C SER A 250 26.60 16.53 1.71
N TYR A 251 26.66 15.57 2.63
CA TYR A 251 27.10 14.20 2.37
C TYR A 251 26.11 13.42 1.49
N ASP A 252 24.82 13.55 1.72
CA ASP A 252 23.79 12.97 0.86
C ASP A 252 23.87 13.52 -0.58
N SER A 253 24.10 14.83 -0.72
CA SER A 253 24.25 15.47 -2.02
C SER A 253 25.48 14.97 -2.77
N TYR A 254 26.58 14.69 -2.05
CA TYR A 254 27.82 14.16 -2.62
C TYR A 254 27.69 12.70 -3.09
N ASN A 255 26.89 11.88 -2.40
CA ASN A 255 26.70 10.45 -2.72
C ASN A 255 25.49 10.17 -3.63
N GLN A 256 24.84 11.21 -4.17
CA GLN A 256 23.77 11.09 -5.18
C GLN A 256 24.28 11.17 -6.63
N ILE A 257 25.61 11.25 -6.83
CA ILE A 257 26.33 11.13 -8.11
C ILE A 257 26.89 9.71 -8.21
#